data_AF-A0A377MR36-F1
#
_entry.id   AF-A0A377MR36-F1
#
_cell.length_a   1.000
_cell.length_b   1.000
_cell.length_c   1.000
_cell.angle_alpha   90.00
_cell.angle_beta   90.00
_cell.angle_gamma   90.00
#
_symmetry.space_group_name_H-M   'P 1'
#
loop_
_entity.id
_entity.type
_entity.pdbx_description
1 polymer ?
#
loop_
_entity_poly.entity_id
_entity_poly.type
_entity_poly.pdbx_seq_one_letter_code
_entity_poly.pdbx_strand_id
1 'polypeptide(L)'
;MTGLGFFFKPPYFGIDIDNAEGEVERYKTGDVEENIIYEFIESMKSYAEYSQSGTGIHIIARGELPGGRRRKGDVEMYQNGRFFVMTGNAASKYLEITEPNPKDIKRLYDRYVGDKKIIQFKEENPLMNTVDLPIEEIIQRAESSSQGARFKIFMNGGWESVL
;
A
#
# COMPACT_ATOMS: atom_id res chain seq x y z
N MET A 1 20.28 19.04 22.65
CA MET A 1 19.57 19.40 21.40
C MET A 1 18.10 19.56 21.73
N THR A 2 17.48 20.62 21.23
CA THR A 2 16.03 20.85 21.36
C THR A 2 15.40 20.48 20.02
N GLY A 3 14.36 19.66 20.02
CA GLY A 3 13.67 19.20 18.81
C GLY A 3 12.17 19.44 18.92
N LEU A 4 11.50 19.56 17.77
CA LEU A 4 10.05 19.69 17.69
C LEU A 4 9.45 18.30 17.47
N GLY A 5 8.40 17.97 18.22
CA GLY A 5 7.63 16.73 18.05
C GLY A 5 6.23 17.01 17.52
N PHE A 6 5.74 16.17 16.61
CA PHE A 6 4.35 16.19 16.15
C PHE A 6 3.61 14.95 16.66
N PHE A 7 2.69 15.13 17.61
CA PHE A 7 1.92 14.03 18.20
C PHE A 7 0.64 13.74 17.42
N PHE A 8 0.41 12.47 17.05
CA PHE A 8 -0.72 12.11 16.21
C PHE A 8 -2.04 12.06 16.99
N LYS A 9 -3.03 12.80 16.50
CA LYS A 9 -4.44 12.72 16.86
C LYS A 9 -5.30 12.94 15.62
N PRO A 10 -6.52 12.40 15.55
CA PRO A 10 -7.44 12.69 14.46
C PRO A 10 -7.56 14.20 14.19
N PRO A 11 -7.58 14.63 12.91
CA PRO A 11 -7.62 13.79 11.71
C PRO A 11 -6.23 13.40 11.16
N TYR A 12 -5.14 13.56 11.92
CA TYR A 12 -3.78 13.37 11.40
C TYR A 12 -3.26 11.94 11.60
N PHE A 13 -2.53 11.46 10.60
CA PHE A 13 -1.71 10.25 10.68
C PHE A 13 -0.32 10.50 10.09
N GLY A 14 0.63 9.68 10.52
CA GLY A 14 2.00 9.67 10.02
C GLY A 14 2.33 8.34 9.35
N ILE A 15 3.18 8.40 8.33
CA ILE A 15 3.83 7.25 7.70
C ILE A 15 5.32 7.41 7.90
N ASP A 16 5.99 6.35 8.34
CA ASP A 16 7.42 6.26 8.52
C ASP A 16 7.98 5.19 7.57
N ILE A 17 9.03 5.54 6.83
CA ILE A 17 9.76 4.61 5.96
C ILE A 17 11.23 4.66 6.39
N ASP A 18 11.66 3.58 7.04
CA ASP A 18 13.01 3.42 7.57
C ASP A 18 13.92 2.62 6.62
N ASN A 19 15.23 2.60 6.91
CA ASN A 19 16.22 1.73 6.25
C ASN A 19 16.20 1.73 4.71
N ALA A 20 15.81 2.84 4.09
CA ALA A 20 15.60 2.99 2.66
C ALA A 20 16.64 3.92 2.01
N GLU A 21 17.88 3.94 2.52
CA GLU A 21 18.94 4.87 2.09
C GLU A 21 19.18 4.82 0.57
N GLY A 22 19.27 3.62 -0.01
CA GLY A 22 19.45 3.46 -1.46
C GLY A 22 18.28 4.04 -2.27
N GLU A 23 17.05 3.91 -1.78
CA GLU A 23 15.85 4.45 -2.42
C GLU A 23 15.77 5.97 -2.28
N VAL A 24 16.20 6.51 -1.14
CA VAL A 24 16.32 7.95 -0.90
C VAL A 24 17.33 8.59 -1.85
N GLU A 25 18.51 7.98 -2.02
CA GLU A 25 19.53 8.50 -2.93
C GLU A 25 19.05 8.44 -4.40
N ARG A 26 18.45 7.32 -4.82
CA ARG A 26 17.80 7.21 -6.13
C ARG A 26 16.75 8.30 -6.33
N TYR A 27 15.85 8.49 -5.36
CA TYR A 27 14.80 9.49 -5.41
C TYR A 27 15.35 10.92 -5.60
N LYS A 28 16.42 11.28 -4.87
CA LYS A 28 17.10 12.58 -5.00
C LYS A 28 17.67 12.82 -6.40
N THR A 29 18.07 11.76 -7.11
CA THR A 29 18.55 11.84 -8.49
C THR A 29 17.43 11.89 -9.54
N GLY A 30 16.17 11.93 -9.11
CA GLY A 30 15.00 12.04 -9.97
C GLY A 30 14.45 10.69 -10.43
N ASP A 31 14.83 9.60 -9.77
CA ASP A 31 14.31 8.28 -10.10
C ASP A 31 12.87 8.11 -9.61
N VAL A 32 12.02 7.65 -10.52
CA VAL A 32 10.57 7.50 -10.32
C VAL A 32 10.10 6.06 -10.54
N GLU A 33 10.95 5.21 -11.13
CA GLU A 33 10.60 3.85 -11.50
C GLU A 33 10.93 2.90 -10.34
N GLU A 34 9.93 2.14 -9.87
CA GLU A 34 10.12 1.15 -8.79
C GLU A 34 10.82 1.73 -7.54
N ASN A 35 10.50 2.98 -7.20
CA ASN A 35 11.06 3.66 -6.04
C ASN A 35 9.97 3.85 -4.96
N ILE A 36 10.17 3.26 -3.78
CA ILE A 36 9.20 3.32 -2.69
C ILE A 36 8.97 4.75 -2.19
N ILE A 37 10.04 5.56 -2.11
CA ILE A 37 9.98 6.95 -1.64
C ILE A 37 9.11 7.76 -2.59
N TYR A 38 9.35 7.63 -3.90
CA TYR A 38 8.54 8.26 -4.93
C TYR A 38 7.07 7.81 -4.87
N GLU A 39 6.81 6.49 -4.78
CA GLU A 39 5.45 5.94 -4.74
C GLU A 39 4.65 6.53 -3.57
N PHE A 40 5.24 6.58 -2.38
CA PHE A 40 4.57 7.12 -1.20
C PHE A 40 4.32 8.63 -1.31
N ILE A 41 5.31 9.40 -1.75
CA ILE A 41 5.19 10.86 -1.90
C ILE A 41 4.10 11.22 -2.91
N GLU A 42 4.10 10.61 -4.09
CA GLU A 42 3.13 10.97 -5.15
C GLU A 42 1.74 10.36 -4.92
N SER A 43 1.62 9.27 -4.15
CA SER A 43 0.31 8.73 -3.74
C SER A 43 -0.33 9.59 -2.65
N MET A 44 0.48 10.08 -1.69
CA MET A 44 -0.03 10.86 -0.57
C MET A 44 -0.22 12.33 -0.92
N LYS A 45 0.66 12.92 -1.74
CA LYS A 45 0.64 14.35 -2.11
C LYS A 45 0.46 15.28 -0.91
N SER A 46 1.12 14.94 0.18
CA SER A 46 1.07 15.62 1.46
C SER A 46 2.48 15.87 1.95
N TYR A 47 2.61 16.64 3.04
CA TYR A 47 3.89 16.96 3.64
C TYR A 47 4.76 15.72 3.87
N ALA A 48 5.98 15.76 3.33
CA ALA A 48 7.00 14.75 3.50
C ALA A 48 8.34 15.39 3.82
N GLU A 49 9.08 14.82 4.77
CA GLU A 49 10.42 15.25 5.16
C GLU A 49 11.37 14.06 5.26
N TYR A 50 12.67 14.31 5.07
CA TYR A 50 13.69 13.30 5.35
C TYR A 50 13.80 13.07 6.86
N SER A 51 13.95 11.82 7.26
CA SER A 51 14.08 11.44 8.66
C SER A 51 15.39 11.96 9.28
N GLN A 52 15.50 11.92 10.61
CA GLN A 52 16.70 12.39 11.30
C GLN A 52 17.97 11.61 10.93
N SER A 53 17.84 10.33 10.59
CA SER A 53 18.97 9.51 10.11
C SER A 53 19.37 9.84 8.68
N GLY A 54 18.47 10.46 7.89
CA GLY A 54 18.63 10.69 6.46
C GLY A 54 18.45 9.44 5.60
N THR A 55 18.20 8.28 6.20
CA THR A 55 18.05 6.98 5.52
C THR A 55 16.60 6.66 5.16
N GLY A 56 15.68 7.60 5.38
CA GLY A 56 14.25 7.37 5.30
C GLY A 56 13.47 8.68 5.20
N ILE A 57 12.13 8.57 5.22
CA ILE A 57 11.23 9.72 5.19
C ILE A 57 10.09 9.59 6.20
N HIS A 58 9.62 10.74 6.69
CA HIS A 58 8.33 10.85 7.35
C HIS A 58 7.32 11.51 6.41
N ILE A 59 6.08 11.02 6.39
CA ILE A 59 4.95 11.69 5.73
C ILE A 59 3.89 11.98 6.78
N ILE A 60 3.32 13.17 6.76
CA ILE A 60 2.18 13.55 7.61
C ILE A 60 1.01 13.92 6.71
N ALA A 61 -0.15 13.34 6.97
CA ALA A 61 -1.37 13.53 6.19
C ALA A 61 -2.62 13.54 7.07
N ARG A 62 -3.73 14.03 6.52
CA ARG A 62 -5.07 13.94 7.13
C ARG A 62 -5.84 12.76 6.56
N GLY A 63 -6.65 12.12 7.39
CA GLY A 63 -7.54 11.01 7.01
C GLY A 63 -7.57 9.92 8.07
N GLU A 64 -8.00 8.73 7.66
CA GLU A 64 -8.08 7.54 8.51
C GLU A 64 -7.24 6.41 7.93
N LEU A 65 -6.45 5.74 8.77
CA LEU A 65 -5.72 4.55 8.34
C LEU A 65 -6.64 3.32 8.39
N PRO A 66 -6.69 2.52 7.31
CA PRO A 66 -7.44 1.28 7.33
C PRO A 66 -6.79 0.25 8.25
N GLY A 67 -7.56 -0.79 8.60
CA GLY A 67 -7.09 -1.92 9.39
C GLY A 67 -6.57 -1.56 10.80
N GLY A 68 -6.04 -2.56 11.50
CA GLY A 68 -5.48 -2.41 12.85
C GLY A 68 -3.96 -2.53 12.92
N ARG A 69 -3.32 -3.10 11.90
CA ARG A 69 -1.86 -3.26 11.86
C ARG A 69 -1.21 -1.92 11.55
N ARG A 70 -0.09 -1.63 12.21
CA ARG A 70 0.59 -0.33 12.09
C ARG A 70 2.01 -0.43 11.57
N ARG A 71 2.58 -1.64 11.49
CA ARG A 71 3.95 -1.86 11.03
C ARG A 71 4.10 -3.19 10.32
N LYS A 72 4.93 -3.21 9.27
CA LYS A 72 5.45 -4.42 8.62
C LYS A 72 6.74 -4.07 7.87
N GLY A 73 7.82 -4.80 8.19
CA GLY A 73 9.15 -4.46 7.66
C GLY A 73 9.55 -3.05 8.09
N ASP A 74 10.01 -2.28 7.11
CA ASP A 74 10.49 -0.91 7.27
C ASP A 74 9.42 0.18 7.05
N VAL A 75 8.15 -0.21 6.90
CA VAL A 75 7.03 0.72 6.77
C VAL A 75 6.16 0.70 8.02
N GLU A 76 5.95 1.88 8.61
CA GLU A 76 5.07 2.11 9.75
C GLU A 76 4.02 3.18 9.42
N MET A 77 2.81 3.05 9.98
CA MET A 77 1.71 3.99 9.81
C MET A 77 0.96 4.17 11.13
N TYR A 78 0.88 5.40 11.66
CA TYR A 78 0.29 5.70 12.97
C TYR A 78 -0.73 6.82 12.91
N GLN A 79 -1.83 6.67 13.66
CA GLN A 79 -2.87 7.71 13.81
C GLN A 79 -3.09 8.14 15.27
N ASN A 80 -2.42 7.50 16.22
CA ASN A 80 -2.46 7.81 17.65
C ASN A 80 -1.27 7.15 18.38
N GLY A 81 -1.05 7.56 19.64
CA GLY A 81 -0.10 6.90 20.56
C GLY A 81 1.38 7.06 20.23
N ARG A 82 1.70 7.77 19.14
CA ARG A 82 3.06 8.05 18.66
C ARG A 82 3.20 9.51 18.26
N PHE A 83 4.45 9.95 18.14
CA PHE A 83 4.82 11.24 17.60
C PHE A 83 6.02 11.07 16.67
N PHE A 84 6.18 11.97 15.72
CA PHE A 84 7.42 12.11 14.96
C PHE A 84 8.27 13.23 15.53
N VAL A 85 9.59 13.06 15.45
CA VAL A 85 10.52 14.16 15.63
C VAL A 85 10.68 14.84 14.27
N MET A 86 10.33 16.12 14.22
CA MET A 86 10.29 16.88 12.99
C MET A 86 11.69 17.36 12.61
N THR A 87 12.03 17.24 11.33
CA THR A 87 13.29 17.74 10.77
C THR A 87 13.10 19.06 10.01
N GLY A 88 11.92 19.27 9.42
CA GLY A 88 11.67 20.38 8.51
C GLY A 88 12.39 20.25 7.16
N ASN A 89 13.15 19.17 6.95
CA ASN A 89 13.92 18.95 5.73
C ASN A 89 13.03 18.33 4.66
N ALA A 90 12.34 19.17 3.89
CA ALA A 90 11.34 18.72 2.92
C ALA A 90 11.92 17.70 1.93
N ALA A 91 11.21 16.57 1.80
CA ALA A 91 11.53 15.50 0.86
C ALA A 91 10.72 15.58 -0.43
N SER A 92 9.81 16.55 -0.58
CA SER A 92 8.99 16.68 -1.78
C SER A 92 8.58 18.12 -2.10
N LYS A 93 7.93 18.30 -3.26
CA LYS A 93 7.28 19.55 -3.66
C LYS A 93 5.99 19.86 -2.87
N TYR A 94 5.45 18.89 -2.13
CA TYR A 94 4.24 19.06 -1.32
C TYR A 94 4.63 19.58 0.07
N LEU A 95 4.42 20.87 0.30
CA LEU A 95 4.84 21.54 1.54
C LEU A 95 3.71 21.63 2.59
N GLU A 96 2.50 21.21 2.25
CA GLU A 96 1.33 21.30 3.12
C GLU A 96 0.81 19.91 3.50
N ILE A 97 0.19 19.82 4.69
CA ILE A 97 -0.52 18.61 5.12
C ILE A 97 -1.90 18.59 4.44
N THR A 98 -2.07 17.66 3.51
CA THR A 98 -3.30 17.48 2.73
C THR A 98 -4.11 16.28 3.22
N GLU A 99 -5.29 16.08 2.65
CA GLU A 99 -6.10 14.88 2.83
C GLU A 99 -5.99 14.04 1.54
N PRO A 100 -5.18 12.97 1.52
CA PRO A 100 -5.01 12.13 0.34
C PRO A 100 -6.29 11.37 0.00
N ASN A 101 -6.40 10.89 -1.23
CA ASN A 101 -7.54 10.06 -1.62
C ASN A 101 -7.56 8.76 -0.76
N PRO A 102 -8.68 8.42 -0.09
CA PRO A 102 -8.77 7.21 0.72
C PRO A 102 -8.40 5.92 -0.01
N LYS A 103 -8.60 5.87 -1.34
CA LYS A 103 -8.17 4.71 -2.16
C LYS A 103 -6.66 4.57 -2.23
N ASP A 104 -5.91 5.68 -2.31
CA ASP A 104 -4.45 5.67 -2.33
C ASP A 104 -3.87 5.29 -0.96
N ILE A 105 -4.46 5.80 0.13
CA ILE A 105 -4.14 5.38 1.50
C ILE A 105 -4.32 3.87 1.65
N LYS A 106 -5.47 3.35 1.20
CA LYS A 106 -5.77 1.92 1.27
C LYS A 106 -4.82 1.08 0.41
N ARG A 107 -4.48 1.53 -0.80
CA ARG A 107 -3.54 0.82 -1.70
C ARG A 107 -2.18 0.66 -1.03
N LEU A 108 -1.61 1.74 -0.51
CA LEU A 108 -0.32 1.71 0.17
C LEU A 108 -0.37 0.88 1.44
N TYR A 109 -1.44 1.03 2.23
CA TYR A 109 -1.63 0.20 3.41
C TYR A 109 -1.64 -1.29 3.04
N ASP A 110 -2.49 -1.73 2.11
CA ASP A 110 -2.63 -3.15 1.75
C ASP A 110 -1.32 -3.73 1.19
N ARG A 111 -0.57 -2.94 0.41
CA ARG A 111 0.70 -3.36 -0.19
C ARG A 111 1.80 -3.50 0.87
N TYR A 112 1.96 -2.51 1.74
CA TYR A 112 3.15 -2.42 2.60
C TYR A 112 2.91 -2.85 4.05
N VAL A 113 1.72 -2.61 4.61
CA VAL A 113 1.42 -2.86 6.04
C VAL A 113 0.43 -3.99 6.25
N GLY A 114 -0.61 -4.05 5.43
CA GLY A 114 -1.72 -4.98 5.52
C GLY A 114 -1.29 -6.44 5.45
N ASP A 115 -2.15 -7.30 5.99
CA ASP A 115 -1.99 -8.73 5.83
C ASP A 115 -2.29 -9.09 4.38
N LYS A 116 -1.43 -9.93 3.78
CA LYS A 116 -1.78 -10.56 2.52
C LYS A 116 -3.04 -11.36 2.80
N LYS A 117 -4.18 -11.00 2.18
CA LYS A 117 -5.30 -11.92 2.02
C LYS A 117 -4.79 -13.05 1.15
N ILE A 118 -4.13 -14.03 1.75
CA ILE A 118 -3.91 -15.32 1.11
C ILE A 118 -5.33 -15.84 0.90
N ILE A 119 -5.81 -15.79 -0.34
CA ILE A 119 -6.91 -16.65 -0.74
C ILE A 119 -6.31 -18.04 -0.59
N GLN A 120 -6.52 -18.66 0.58
CA GLN A 120 -6.26 -20.08 0.72
C GLN A 120 -7.23 -20.74 -0.24
N PHE A 121 -6.76 -21.05 -1.44
CA PHE A 121 -7.34 -22.15 -2.17
C PHE A 121 -7.15 -23.34 -1.23
N LYS A 122 -8.27 -23.77 -0.64
CA LYS A 122 -8.29 -25.02 0.07
C LYS A 122 -7.91 -26.05 -1.00
N GLU A 123 -6.67 -26.54 -0.97
CA GLU A 123 -6.33 -27.78 -1.64
C GLU A 123 -7.10 -28.87 -0.90
N GLU A 124 -8.40 -28.95 -1.16
CA GLU A 124 -9.05 -30.24 -1.13
C GLU A 124 -8.30 -31.02 -2.19
N ASN A 125 -7.40 -31.91 -1.78
CA ASN A 125 -6.84 -32.93 -2.66
C ASN A 125 -8.03 -33.50 -3.43
N PRO A 126 -8.24 -33.11 -4.71
CA PRO A 126 -9.18 -33.86 -5.48
C PRO A 126 -8.45 -35.18 -5.61
N LEU A 127 -9.03 -36.25 -5.06
CA LEU A 127 -8.99 -37.49 -5.82
C LEU A 127 -9.20 -37.05 -7.27
N MET A 128 -8.18 -37.18 -8.12
CA MET A 128 -8.25 -36.79 -9.52
C MET A 128 -9.32 -37.66 -10.17
N ASN A 129 -10.58 -37.27 -9.96
CA ASN A 129 -11.69 -37.66 -10.77
C ASN A 129 -11.44 -36.87 -12.04
N THR A 130 -10.79 -37.51 -13.00
CA THR A 130 -10.74 -37.01 -14.37
C THR A 130 -12.17 -36.75 -14.79
N VAL A 131 -12.50 -35.47 -14.93
CA VAL A 131 -13.81 -35.05 -15.41
C VAL A 131 -13.78 -35.24 -16.93
N ASP A 132 -14.34 -36.34 -17.41
CA ASP A 132 -14.52 -36.63 -18.85
C ASP A 132 -15.67 -35.77 -19.43
N LEU A 133 -15.55 -34.46 -19.33
CA LEU A 133 -16.48 -33.52 -19.97
C LEU A 133 -15.79 -32.83 -21.15
N PRO A 134 -16.54 -32.53 -22.23
CA PRO A 134 -16.07 -31.65 -23.29
C PRO A 134 -15.65 -30.28 -22.73
N ILE A 135 -14.65 -29.66 -23.35
CA ILE A 135 -14.08 -28.36 -22.93
C ILE A 135 -15.17 -27.28 -22.90
N GLU A 136 -16.07 -27.31 -23.87
CA GLU A 136 -17.18 -26.37 -23.99
C GLU A 136 -18.13 -26.46 -22.79
N GLU A 137 -18.38 -27.67 -22.30
CA GLU A 137 -19.24 -27.90 -21.15
C GLU A 137 -18.55 -27.47 -19.84
N ILE A 138 -17.24 -27.64 -19.75
CA ILE A 138 -16.43 -27.15 -18.62
C ILE A 138 -16.49 -25.62 -18.56
N ILE A 139 -16.30 -24.95 -19.70
CA ILE A 139 -16.39 -23.49 -19.79
C ILE A 139 -17.80 -23.02 -19.42
N GLN A 140 -18.84 -23.66 -19.95
CA GLN A 140 -20.22 -23.30 -19.66
C GLN A 140 -20.56 -23.44 -18.17
N ARG A 141 -20.08 -24.49 -17.51
CA ARG A 141 -20.26 -24.69 -16.06
C ARG A 141 -19.48 -23.66 -15.24
N ALA A 142 -18.25 -23.33 -15.63
CA ALA A 142 -17.47 -22.28 -14.97
C ALA A 142 -18.16 -20.91 -15.09
N GLU A 143 -18.67 -20.58 -16.28
CA GLU A 143 -19.38 -19.34 -16.58
C GLU A 143 -20.73 -19.19 -15.87
N SER A 144 -21.41 -20.29 -15.58
CA SER A 144 -22.71 -20.31 -14.89
C SER A 144 -22.61 -20.49 -13.37
N SER A 145 -21.40 -20.68 -12.86
CA SER A 145 -21.16 -20.80 -11.42
C SER A 145 -21.39 -19.48 -10.67
N SER A 146 -21.45 -19.53 -9.33
CA SER A 146 -21.47 -18.35 -8.47
C SER A 146 -20.26 -17.42 -8.65
N GLN A 147 -19.17 -17.93 -9.24
CA GLN A 147 -17.96 -17.18 -9.58
C GLN A 147 -17.87 -16.82 -11.07
N GLY A 148 -18.88 -17.16 -11.87
CA GLY A 148 -18.87 -17.06 -13.32
C GLY A 148 -18.65 -15.65 -13.86
N ALA A 149 -19.13 -14.62 -13.15
CA ALA A 149 -18.88 -13.22 -13.52
C ALA A 149 -17.37 -12.88 -13.52
N ARG A 150 -16.61 -13.33 -12.51
CA ARG A 150 -15.16 -13.12 -12.45
C ARG A 150 -14.44 -13.98 -13.49
N PHE A 151 -14.88 -15.23 -13.67
CA PHE A 151 -14.33 -16.13 -14.68
C PHE A 151 -14.42 -15.53 -16.09
N LYS A 152 -15.56 -14.93 -16.45
CA LYS A 152 -15.77 -14.25 -17.74
C LYS A 152 -14.87 -13.03 -17.93
N ILE A 153 -14.68 -12.23 -16.88
CA ILE A 153 -13.79 -11.06 -16.94
C ILE A 153 -12.35 -11.51 -17.22
N PHE A 154 -11.92 -12.55 -16.53
CA PHE A 154 -10.59 -13.14 -16.67
C PHE A 154 -10.35 -13.81 -18.03
N MET A 155 -11.29 -14.63 -18.51
CA MET A 155 -11.20 -15.27 -19.83
C MET A 155 -11.12 -14.26 -20.98
N ASN A 156 -11.75 -13.09 -20.83
CA ASN A 156 -11.74 -12.02 -21.83
C ASN A 156 -10.59 -11.01 -21.64
N GLY A 157 -9.59 -11.32 -20.80
CA GLY A 157 -8.41 -10.48 -20.62
C GLY A 157 -8.62 -9.24 -19.74
N GLY A 158 -9.79 -9.08 -19.10
CA GLY A 158 -10.14 -7.93 -18.26
C GLY A 158 -9.56 -7.94 -16.85
N TRP A 159 -8.40 -8.57 -16.63
CA TRP A 159 -7.75 -8.74 -15.32
C TRP A 159 -7.51 -7.41 -14.60
N GLU A 160 -7.32 -6.33 -15.36
CA GLU A 160 -7.09 -4.96 -14.89
C GLU A 160 -8.30 -4.36 -14.13
N SER A 161 -9.50 -4.88 -14.37
CA SER A 161 -10.75 -4.35 -13.79
C SER A 161 -11.15 -4.98 -12.45
N VAL A 162 -10.41 -6.00 -11.99
CA VAL A 162 -10.73 -6.81 -10.77
C VAL A 162 -9.71 -6.58 -9.64
N LEU A 163 -8.68 -5.76 -9.87
CA LEU A 163 -7.72 -5.25 -8.88
C LEU A 163 -8.19 -3.94 -8.27
#